data_AF-A0A7X5N551-F1
#
_entry.id   AF-A0A7X5N551-F1
#
_cell.length_a   1.000
_cell.length_b   1.000
_cell.length_c   1.000
_cell.angle_alpha   90.00
_cell.angle_beta   90.00
_cell.angle_gamma   90.00
#
_symmetry.space_group_name_H-M   'P 1'
#
loop_
_entity.id
_entity.type
_entity.pdbx_description
1 polymer ?
#
loop_
_entity_poly.entity_id
_entity_poly.type
_entity_poly.pdbx_seq_one_letter_code
_entity_poly.pdbx_strand_id
1 'polypeptide(L)'
;RQALPYAVKPNRHELEAWTGRPLSDRAALSAAAHELIARGIQLVVISMGTEGALFVQRDQRLIARPPRLAQGSSVGAGDAMVAGLAAAL
;
A
#
# COMPACT_ATOMS: atom_id res chain seq x y z
N ARG A 1 -7.48 2.90 24.96
CA ARG A 1 -6.94 3.57 23.76
C ARG A 1 -6.99 2.56 22.62
N GLN A 2 -7.61 2.88 21.47
CA GLN A 2 -7.50 2.01 20.30
C GLN A 2 -6.06 2.05 19.78
N ALA A 3 -5.44 0.88 19.65
CA ALA A 3 -4.13 0.75 19.01
C ALA A 3 -4.31 0.66 17.50
N LEU A 4 -3.48 1.37 16.74
CA LEU A 4 -3.41 1.26 15.29
C LEU A 4 -2.28 0.30 14.90
N PRO A 5 -2.40 -0.40 13.76
CA PRO A 5 -1.30 -1.22 13.25
C PRO A 5 -0.10 -0.34 12.89
N TYR A 6 1.11 -0.90 13.01
CA TYR A 6 2.33 -0.23 12.56
C TYR A 6 2.32 0.00 11.04
N ALA A 7 1.96 -1.03 10.27
CA ALA A 7 1.88 -1.00 8.82
C ALA A 7 0.56 -1.56 8.29
N VAL A 8 0.11 -1.06 7.14
CA VAL A 8 -1.04 -1.59 6.39
C VAL A 8 -0.69 -1.73 4.90
N LYS A 9 -1.22 -2.78 4.25
CA LYS A 9 -1.02 -3.02 2.81
C LYS A 9 -2.34 -3.10 2.04
N PRO A 10 -3.09 -2.01 1.83
CA PRO A 10 -4.27 -2.08 0.98
C PRO A 10 -3.90 -2.22 -0.51
N ASN A 11 -4.84 -2.66 -1.34
CA ASN A 11 -4.91 -2.31 -2.75
C ASN A 11 -5.78 -1.05 -2.94
N ARG A 12 -5.96 -0.57 -4.18
CA ARG A 12 -6.77 0.63 -4.46
C ARG A 12 -8.20 0.49 -3.93
N HIS A 13 -8.89 -0.61 -4.25
CA HIS A 13 -10.29 -0.80 -3.90
C HIS A 13 -10.50 -0.91 -2.39
N GLU A 14 -9.58 -1.57 -1.67
CA GLU A 14 -9.60 -1.61 -0.21
C GLU A 14 -9.43 -0.21 0.39
N LEU A 15 -8.50 0.60 -0.14
CA LEU A 15 -8.29 1.97 0.33
C LEU A 15 -9.47 2.90 0.00
N GLU A 16 -10.09 2.74 -1.17
CA GLU A 16 -11.33 3.43 -1.55
C GLU A 16 -12.48 3.07 -0.59
N ALA A 17 -12.63 1.79 -0.24
CA ALA A 17 -13.62 1.34 0.73
C ALA A 17 -13.36 1.95 2.13
N TRP A 18 -12.10 2.07 2.55
CA TRP A 18 -11.75 2.66 3.85
C TRP A 18 -11.97 4.17 3.89
N THR A 19 -11.73 4.86 2.77
CA THR A 19 -11.83 6.33 2.67
C THR A 19 -13.21 6.81 2.25
N GLY A 20 -14.07 5.92 1.75
CA GLY A 20 -15.43 6.22 1.30
C GLY A 20 -15.48 7.09 0.04
N ARG A 21 -14.41 7.11 -0.76
CA ARG A 21 -14.31 7.95 -1.96
C ARG A 21 -13.45 7.29 -3.05
N PRO A 22 -13.70 7.59 -4.33
CA PRO A 22 -12.83 7.12 -5.42
C PRO A 22 -11.45 7.77 -5.31
N LEU A 23 -10.42 6.99 -5.60
CA LEU A 23 -9.03 7.45 -5.63
C LEU A 23 -8.52 7.23 -7.05
N SER A 24 -8.75 8.21 -7.94
CA SER A 24 -8.61 8.07 -9.39
C SER A 24 -7.15 7.99 -9.87
N ASP A 25 -6.22 8.63 -9.16
CA ASP A 25 -4.82 8.69 -9.57
C ASP A 25 -3.83 8.43 -8.41
N ARG A 26 -2.54 8.46 -8.73
CA ARG A 26 -1.48 8.24 -7.74
C ARG A 26 -1.41 9.34 -6.69
N ALA A 27 -1.78 10.58 -7.04
CA ALA A 27 -1.78 11.69 -6.09
C ALA A 27 -2.87 11.50 -5.04
N ALA A 28 -4.08 11.09 -5.46
CA ALA A 28 -5.20 10.74 -4.59
C ALA A 28 -4.86 9.57 -3.67
N LEU A 29 -4.28 8.49 -4.22
CA LEU A 29 -3.78 7.35 -3.44
C LEU A 29 -2.76 7.79 -2.37
N SER A 30 -1.82 8.64 -2.76
CA SER A 30 -0.79 9.12 -1.86
C SER A 30 -1.35 10.05 -0.77
N ALA A 31 -2.32 10.91 -1.10
CA ALA A 31 -3.01 11.75 -0.13
C ALA A 31 -3.79 10.90 0.90
N ALA A 32 -4.54 9.89 0.45
CA ALA A 32 -5.25 8.97 1.33
C ALA A 32 -4.29 8.18 2.25
N ALA A 33 -3.13 7.75 1.74
CA ALA A 33 -2.09 7.15 2.58
C ALA A 33 -1.58 8.13 3.65
N HIS A 34 -1.38 9.40 3.30
CA HIS A 34 -0.96 10.43 4.26
C HIS A 34 -1.99 10.69 5.35
N GLU A 35 -3.29 10.61 5.05
CA GLU A 35 -4.35 10.68 6.07
C GLU A 35 -4.23 9.54 7.10
N LEU A 36 -3.89 8.32 6.65
CA LEU A 36 -3.65 7.18 7.54
C LEU A 36 -2.39 7.36 8.38
N ILE A 37 -1.31 7.89 7.78
CA ILE A 37 -0.07 8.23 8.51
C ILE A 37 -0.34 9.29 9.57
N ALA A 38 -1.14 10.32 9.25
CA ALA A 38 -1.51 11.39 10.17
C ALA A 38 -2.31 10.88 11.39
N ARG A 39 -3.06 9.78 11.23
CA ARG A 39 -3.77 9.10 12.31
C ARG A 39 -2.88 8.28 13.22
N GLY A 40 -1.66 7.94 12.80
CA GLY A 40 -0.66 7.23 13.61
C GLY A 40 -0.10 5.93 13.01
N ILE A 41 -0.55 5.51 11.82
CA ILE A 41 0.08 4.39 11.10
C ILE A 41 1.48 4.84 10.65
N GLN A 42 2.49 3.97 10.72
CA GLN A 42 3.88 4.33 10.40
C GLN A 42 4.22 4.06 8.93
N LEU A 43 3.59 3.05 8.32
CA LEU A 43 3.83 2.64 6.94
C LEU A 43 2.53 2.25 6.23
N VAL A 44 2.28 2.84 5.07
CA VAL A 44 1.18 2.45 4.18
C VAL A 44 1.77 1.97 2.86
N VAL A 45 1.46 0.74 2.46
CA VAL A 45 1.93 0.13 1.20
C VAL A 45 0.75 -0.17 0.30
N ILE A 46 0.57 0.60 -0.77
CA ILE A 46 -0.55 0.41 -1.70
C ILE A 46 -0.10 -0.46 -2.86
N SER A 47 -0.60 -1.69 -2.95
CA SER A 47 -0.34 -2.56 -4.10
C SER A 47 -1.15 -2.12 -5.32
N MET A 48 -0.50 -2.03 -6.48
CA MET A 48 -1.04 -1.54 -7.76
C MET A 48 -0.90 -2.58 -8.89
N GLY A 49 -0.91 -3.87 -8.54
CA GLY A 49 -0.76 -4.97 -9.51
C GLY A 49 0.55 -4.89 -10.29
N THR A 50 0.48 -4.89 -11.62
CA THR A 50 1.64 -4.81 -12.52
C THR A 50 2.38 -3.48 -12.46
N GLU A 51 1.74 -2.43 -11.91
CA GLU A 51 2.38 -1.14 -11.68
C GLU A 51 3.27 -1.12 -10.42
N GLY A 52 3.26 -2.22 -9.66
CA GLY A 52 4.08 -2.41 -8.46
C GLY A 52 3.39 -1.99 -7.17
N ALA A 53 4.10 -1.29 -6.29
CA ALA A 53 3.57 -0.84 -5.01
C ALA A 53 4.08 0.56 -4.64
N LEU A 54 3.20 1.36 -4.03
CA LEU A 54 3.50 2.68 -3.50
C LEU A 54 3.70 2.58 -1.99
N PHE A 55 4.92 2.83 -1.53
CA PHE A 55 5.29 2.89 -0.12
C PHE A 55 5.20 4.33 0.34
N VAL A 56 4.52 4.57 1.45
CA VAL A 56 4.30 5.89 2.02
C VAL A 56 4.62 5.86 3.51
N GLN A 57 5.52 6.76 3.92
CA GLN A 57 5.77 7.14 5.31
C GLN A 57 5.62 8.66 5.42
N ARG A 58 5.87 9.22 6.61
CA ARG A 58 5.67 10.65 6.90
C ARG A 58 6.44 11.57 5.94
N ASP A 59 7.66 11.18 5.61
CA ASP A 59 8.69 12.01 5.00
C ASP A 59 9.18 11.43 3.66
N GLN A 60 8.74 10.22 3.31
CA GLN A 60 9.14 9.55 2.07
C GLN A 60 8.00 8.86 1.34
N ARG A 61 8.14 8.81 0.01
CA ARG A 61 7.25 8.10 -0.91
C ARG A 61 8.12 7.37 -1.92
N LEU A 62 7.98 6.05 -2.01
CA LEU A 62 8.75 5.22 -2.92
C LEU A 62 7.83 4.37 -3.78
N ILE A 63 8.19 4.18 -5.04
CA ILE A 63 7.49 3.25 -5.93
C ILE A 63 8.41 2.06 -6.19
N ALA A 64 8.03 0.91 -5.67
CA ALA A 64 8.68 -0.36 -5.99
C ALA A 64 8.03 -0.92 -7.27
N ARG A 65 8.81 -1.09 -8.33
CA ARG A 65 8.36 -1.69 -9.60
C ARG A 65 8.93 -3.10 -9.72
N PRO A 66 8.10 -4.15 -9.83
CA PRO A 66 8.60 -5.48 -10.10
C PRO A 66 9.19 -5.55 -11.52
N PRO A 67 10.15 -6.43 -11.78
CA PRO A 67 10.56 -6.74 -13.14
C PRO A 67 9.36 -7.23 -13.95
N ARG A 68 9.31 -6.87 -15.24
CA ARG A 68 8.25 -7.37 -16.13
C ARG A 68 8.43 -8.87 -16.33
N LEU A 69 7.48 -9.65 -15.81
CA LEU A 69 7.41 -11.09 -16.02
C LEU A 69 6.46 -11.38 -17.19
N ALA A 70 6.89 -12.24 -18.12
CA ALA A 70 6.10 -12.61 -19.30
C ALA A 70 4.88 -13.47 -18.95
N GLN A 71 4.95 -14.21 -17.83
CA GLN A 71 3.88 -15.07 -17.32
C GLN A 71 3.95 -15.11 -15.78
N GLY A 72 2.79 -15.14 -15.13
CA GLY A 72 2.68 -15.26 -13.68
C GLY A 72 1.23 -15.27 -13.20
N SER A 73 0.99 -15.90 -12.06
CA SER A 73 -0.29 -15.81 -11.34
C SER A 73 -0.24 -14.69 -10.31
N SER A 74 -1.34 -13.96 -10.14
CA SER A 74 -1.49 -12.99 -9.05
C SER A 74 -1.93 -13.63 -7.73
N VAL A 75 -2.29 -14.92 -7.74
CA VAL A 75 -2.69 -15.65 -6.54
C VAL A 75 -1.52 -15.68 -5.55
N GLY A 76 -1.78 -15.24 -4.31
CA GLY A 76 -0.79 -15.18 -3.25
C GLY A 76 0.23 -14.02 -3.36
N ALA A 77 0.20 -13.20 -4.42
CA ALA A 77 1.14 -12.08 -4.57
C ALA A 77 0.97 -11.04 -3.45
N GLY A 78 -0.27 -10.82 -2.98
CA GLY A 78 -0.57 -9.96 -1.85
C GLY A 78 0.01 -10.51 -0.54
N ASP A 79 -0.19 -11.80 -0.27
CA ASP A 79 0.31 -12.47 0.94
C ASP A 79 1.84 -12.52 0.96
N ALA A 80 2.47 -12.83 -0.17
CA ALA A 80 3.92 -12.81 -0.32
C ALA A 80 4.49 -11.40 -0.06
N MET A 81 3.80 -10.35 -0.51
CA MET A 81 4.20 -8.97 -0.19
C MET A 81 4.09 -8.69 1.30
N VAL A 82 3.00 -9.08 1.95
CA VAL A 82 2.84 -8.92 3.41
C VAL A 82 3.93 -9.68 4.17
N ALA A 83 4.22 -10.91 3.77
CA ALA A 83 5.29 -11.71 4.36
C ALA A 83 6.67 -11.03 4.19
N GLY A 84 6.97 -10.51 3.00
CA GLY A 84 8.21 -9.78 2.74
C GLY A 84 8.33 -8.48 3.54
N LEU A 85 7.21 -7.73 3.69
CA LEU A 85 7.16 -6.56 4.57
C LEU A 85 7.45 -6.96 6.02
N ALA A 86 6.74 -7.95 6.55
CA ALA A 86 6.90 -8.39 7.93
C ALA A 86 8.31 -8.93 8.23
N ALA A 87 8.95 -9.59 7.27
CA ALA A 87 10.32 -10.09 7.42
C ALA A 87 11.39 -8.98 7.40
N ALA A 88 11.08 -7.79 6.86
CA ALA A 88 12.02 -6.68 6.70
C ALA A 88 11.84 -5.54 7.72
N LEU A 89 10.75 -5.58 8.50
CA LEU A 89 10.45 -4.64 9.60
C LEU A 89 11.18 -5.06 10.88
#